data_AF-B9VRV5-F1
#
_entry.id   AF-B9VRV5-F1
#
_cell.length_a   1.000
_cell.length_b   1.000
_cell.length_c   1.000
_cell.angle_alpha   90.00
_cell.angle_beta   90.00
_cell.angle_gamma   90.00
#
_symmetry.space_group_name_H-M   'P 1'
#
loop_
_entity.id
_entity.type
_entity.pdbx_description
1 polymer ?
#
loop_
_entity_poly.entity_id
_entity_poly.type
_entity_poly.pdbx_seq_one_letter_code
_entity_poly.pdbx_strand_id
1 'polypeptide(L)' 'VDMYGLDGEELWYADFNKKEGVVALPPFADQITFPGFYEQAVGNLGICKANLAVAIK' A
#
# COMPACT_ATOMS: atom_id res chain seq x y z
N VAL A 1 5.99 -7.02 -7.01
CA VAL A 1 4.75 -7.81 -6.96
C VAL A 1 4.09 -7.34 -5.68
N ASP A 2 3.31 -6.27 -5.78
CA ASP A 2 3.04 -5.41 -4.61
C ASP A 2 1.56 -5.44 -4.28
N MET A 3 1.12 -6.62 -3.86
CA MET A 3 -0.03 -6.78 -2.99
C MET A 3 0.35 -7.90 -2.01
N TYR A 4 0.51 -7.55 -0.74
CA TYR A 4 0.73 -8.52 0.33
C TYR A 4 -0.64 -8.99 0.79
N GLY A 5 -1.01 -10.18 0.31
CA GLY A 5 -2.25 -10.82 0.70
C GLY A 5 -2.03 -12.19 1.32
N LEU A 6 -2.93 -12.60 2.21
CA LEU A 6 -3.03 -13.97 2.71
C LEU A 6 -4.09 -14.68 1.87
N ASP A 7 -3.70 -15.64 1.03
CA ASP A 7 -4.62 -16.36 0.13
C ASP A 7 -5.46 -15.45 -0.81
N GLY A 8 -4.93 -14.27 -1.16
CA GLY A 8 -5.60 -13.29 -2.00
C GLY A 8 -6.45 -12.27 -1.24
N GLU A 9 -6.55 -12.40 0.09
CA GLU A 9 -7.15 -11.39 0.97
C GLU A 9 -6.18 -10.23 1.20
N GLU A 10 -6.69 -9.00 1.21
CA GLU A 10 -5.88 -7.81 1.48
C GLU A 10 -5.45 -7.78 2.96
N LEU A 11 -4.15 -7.68 3.22
CA LEU A 11 -3.64 -7.51 4.59
C LEU A 11 -3.48 -6.03 4.96
N TRP A 12 -3.21 -5.19 3.96
CA TRP A 12 -2.89 -3.79 4.16
C TRP A 12 -3.10 -2.97 2.88
N TYR A 13 -3.51 -1.70 3.03
CA TYR A 13 -3.50 -0.71 1.96
C TYR A 13 -3.07 0.69 2.42
N ALA A 14 -2.62 1.51 1.47
CA ALA A 14 -2.30 2.92 1.72
C ALA A 14 -3.54 3.79 1.45
N ASP A 15 -4.05 4.47 2.48
CA ASP A 15 -5.03 5.55 2.31
C ASP A 15 -4.29 6.87 2.09
N PHE A 16 -4.12 7.25 0.82
CA PHE A 16 -3.43 8.50 0.46
C PHE A 16 -4.21 9.77 0.85
N ASN A 17 -5.53 9.68 1.07
CA ASN A 17 -6.32 10.84 1.50
C ASN A 17 -6.08 11.13 2.98
N LYS A 18 -6.07 10.07 3.81
CA LYS A 18 -5.79 10.17 5.25
C LYS A 18 -4.30 10.20 5.59
N LYS A 19 -3.47 9.85 4.63
CA LYS A 19 -2.01 9.75 4.74
C LYS A 19 -1.54 8.72 5.75
N GLU A 20 -2.18 7.56 5.76
CA GLU A 20 -1.86 6.47 6.67
C GLU A 20 -1.94 5.10 5.97
N GLY A 21 -1.27 4.11 6.58
CA GLY A 21 -1.43 2.72 6.20
C GLY A 21 -2.53 2.06 7.03
N VAL A 22 -3.46 1.37 6.38
CA VAL A 22 -4.58 0.69 7.02
C VAL A 22 -4.35 -0.81 7.00
N VAL A 23 -4.39 -1.44 8.17
CA VAL A 23 -4.42 -2.90 8.30
C VAL A 23 -5.84 -3.37 8.02
N ALA A 24 -6.00 -4.25 7.04
CA ALA A 24 -7.31 -4.74 6.60
C ALA A 24 -7.81 -5.96 7.39
N LEU A 25 -7.01 -6.46 8.35
CA LEU A 25 -7.40 -7.55 9.23
C LEU A 25 -8.63 -7.17 10.09
N PRO A 26 -9.59 -8.09 10.27
CA PRO A 26 -10.71 -7.89 11.18
C PRO A 26 -10.24 -7.68 12.63
N PRO A 27 -11.02 -6.97 13.48
CA PRO A 27 -10.64 -6.69 14.86
C PRO A 27 -10.57 -7.92 15.77
N PHE A 28 -11.16 -9.05 15.34
CA PHE A 28 -11.09 -10.32 16.07
C PHE A 28 -9.85 -11.16 15.72
N ALA A 29 -9.10 -10.79 14.66
CA ALA A 29 -7.87 -11.46 14.29
C ALA A 29 -6.67 -10.86 15.04
N ASP A 30 -5.61 -11.66 15.20
CA ASP A 30 -4.35 -11.18 15.75
C ASP A 30 -3.77 -10.10 14.85
N GLN A 31 -3.55 -8.92 15.44
CA GLN A 31 -3.12 -7.74 14.68
C GLN A 31 -1.63 -7.80 14.34
N ILE A 32 -1.30 -7.35 13.13
CA ILE A 32 0.08 -7.19 12.64
C ILE A 32 0.35 -5.73 12.29
N THR A 33 1.62 -5.35 12.20
CA THR A 33 2.02 -3.97 11.88
C THR A 33 2.92 -3.92 10.65
N PHE A 34 2.83 -2.81 9.91
CA PHE A 34 3.57 -2.58 8.67
C PHE A 34 4.37 -1.26 8.74
N PRO A 35 5.44 -1.20 9.55
CA PRO A 35 6.23 0.02 9.72
C PRO A 35 6.94 0.40 8.42
N GLY A 36 6.89 1.68 8.03
CA GLY A 36 7.56 2.21 6.84
C GLY A 36 6.84 1.95 5.50
N PHE A 37 5.77 1.15 5.50
CA PHE A 37 5.06 0.77 4.27
C PHE A 37 4.33 1.94 3.63
N TYR A 38 3.79 2.86 4.45
CA TYR A 38 3.11 4.04 3.92
C TYR A 38 4.09 4.97 3.19
N GLU A 39 5.26 5.23 3.78
CA GLU A 39 6.31 6.05 3.18
C GLU A 39 6.83 5.41 1.87
N GLN A 40 7.01 4.09 1.86
CA GLN A 40 7.35 3.34 0.66
C GLN A 40 6.27 3.46 -0.42
N ALA A 41 4.99 3.35 -0.06
CA ALA A 41 3.87 3.51 -0.99
C ALA A 41 3.83 4.92 -1.60
N VAL A 42 4.12 5.97 -0.83
CA VAL A 42 4.28 7.34 -1.34
C VAL A 42 5.43 7.44 -2.34
N GLY A 43 6.57 6.83 -2.05
CA GLY A 43 7.71 6.75 -2.98
C GLY A 43 7.35 6.06 -4.29
N ASN A 44 6.71 4.90 -4.20
CA ASN A 44 6.24 4.12 -5.35
C ASN A 44 5.19 4.87 -6.18
N LEU A 45 4.30 5.63 -5.56
CA LEU A 45 3.33 6.48 -6.25
C LEU A 45 4.05 7.56 -7.09
N GLY A 46 5.12 8.14 -6.57
CA GLY A 46 5.95 9.10 -7.31
C GLY A 46 6.60 8.47 -8.54
N ILE A 47 7.19 7.28 -8.38
CA ILE A 47 7.80 6.52 -9.47
C ILE A 47 6.75 6.16 -10.54
N CYS A 48 5.58 5.70 -10.14
CA CYS A 48 4.50 5.34 -11.05
C CYS A 48 4.07 6.53 -11.92
N LYS A 49 3.88 7.71 -11.32
CA LYS A 49 3.55 8.94 -12.06
C LYS A 49 4.65 9.33 -13.05
N ALA A 50 5.91 9.25 -12.65
CA ALA A 50 7.05 9.52 -13.52
C ALA A 50 7.11 8.55 -14.71
N ASN A 51 6.92 7.26 -14.47
CA ASN A 51 6.88 6.24 -15.52
C ASN A 51 5.72 6.47 -16.49
N LEU A 52 4.54 6.83 -15.97
CA LEU A 52 3.37 7.12 -16.80
C LEU A 52 3.62 8.31 -17.73
N ALA A 53 4.26 9.37 -17.23
CA ALA A 53 4.63 10.54 -18.02
C ALA A 53 5.66 10.25 -19.12
N VAL A 54 6.51 9.22 -18.93
CA VAL A 54 7.45 8.75 -19.95
C VAL A 54 6.75 7.83 -20.97
N ALA A 55 5.90 6.92 -20.50
CA ALA A 55 5.32 5.86 -21.33
C ALA A 55 4.12 6.31 -22.20
N ILE A 56 3.38 7.34 -21.78
CA ILE A 56 2.20 7.87 -22.49
C ILE A 56 2.57 9.07 -23.39
N LYS A 57 3.86 9.30 -23.66
CA LYS A 57 4.30 10.33 -24.60
C LYS A 57 4.02 9.97 -26.05
#